data_AF-A0A1V4S580-F1
#
_entry.id   AF-A0A1V4S580-F1
#
_cell.length_a   1.000
_cell.length_b   1.000
_cell.length_c   1.000
_cell.angle_alpha   90.00
_cell.angle_beta   90.00
_cell.angle_gamma   90.00
#
_symmetry.space_group_name_H-M   'P 1'
#
loop_
_entity.id
_entity.type
_entity.pdbx_description
1 polymer ?
#
loop_
_entity_poly.entity_id
_entity_poly.type
_entity_poly.pdbx_seq_one_letter_code
_entity_poly.pdbx_strand_id
1 'polypeptide(L)'
;MNRTIKLRLLARPPVPVSTAISKTAEGYILASLEKVLGCSFNADAVLPVDIGVRPDAVDLENKIVVEVYARVGEVKGGQLHKIKGDVLKLALIDKRLGPGWRKIICFASDEAAKYIKGKSWVAEAAREFNIEVYVVELPVEQMNKVISAQHRQRMVNPS
;
A
#
# COMPACT_ATOMS: atom_id res chain seq x y z
N MET A 1 1.32 -15.82 12.22
CA MET A 1 2.28 -15.06 13.05
C MET A 1 2.59 -13.75 12.33
N ASN A 2 1.89 -12.66 12.66
CA ASN A 2 2.01 -11.37 11.96
C ASN A 2 3.36 -10.71 12.28
N ARG A 3 4.33 -10.81 11.36
CA ARG A 3 5.63 -10.14 11.49
C ARG A 3 5.44 -8.64 11.36
N THR A 4 5.52 -7.93 12.48
CA THR A 4 5.70 -6.48 12.49
C THR A 4 7.19 -6.22 12.28
N ILE A 5 7.58 -5.84 11.07
CA ILE A 5 8.93 -5.32 10.82
C ILE A 5 8.82 -3.80 10.88
N LYS A 6 9.17 -3.23 12.05
CA LYS A 6 9.52 -1.81 12.14
C LYS A 6 10.82 -1.66 11.35
N LEU A 7 10.77 -0.94 10.23
CA LEU A 7 11.89 -0.85 9.30
C LEU A 7 13.07 -0.10 9.92
N ARG A 8 14.07 -0.86 10.39
CA ARG A 8 15.44 -0.36 10.56
C ARG A 8 16.25 -0.88 9.38
N LEU A 9 16.82 0.05 8.62
CA LEU A 9 17.60 -0.16 7.39
C LEU A 9 18.70 -1.23 7.63
N LEU A 10 18.54 -2.42 7.06
CA LEU A 10 19.63 -3.40 6.94
C LEU A 10 19.89 -3.60 5.45
N ALA A 11 21.06 -3.16 5.00
CA ALA A 11 21.44 -3.10 3.60
C ALA A 11 21.54 -4.51 2.98
N ARG A 12 20.85 -4.69 1.85
CA ARG A 12 21.07 -5.77 0.86
C ARG A 12 21.60 -5.16 -0.44
N PRO A 13 22.32 -5.91 -1.29
CA PRO A 13 22.89 -5.38 -2.53
C PRO A 13 21.78 -4.84 -3.46
N PRO A 14 22.07 -3.78 -4.23
CA PRO A 14 21.06 -3.03 -4.97
C PRO A 14 20.48 -3.87 -6.12
N VAL A 15 19.17 -4.09 -6.07
CA VAL A 15 18.35 -4.48 -7.23
C VAL A 15 18.16 -3.22 -8.07
N PRO A 16 18.18 -3.25 -9.42
CA PRO A 16 17.99 -2.06 -10.25
C PRO A 16 16.63 -1.42 -9.94
N VAL A 17 16.66 -0.33 -9.18
CA VAL A 17 15.51 0.51 -8.84
C VAL A 17 15.01 1.18 -10.10
N SER A 18 13.72 1.08 -10.38
CA SER A 18 13.08 1.83 -11.46
C SER A 18 13.33 3.34 -11.21
N THR A 19 13.98 4.00 -12.17
CA THR A 19 14.55 5.35 -12.02
C THR A 19 13.52 6.49 -12.02
N ALA A 20 12.23 6.18 -12.00
CA ALA A 20 11.15 7.15 -11.92
C ALA A 20 10.60 7.26 -10.49
N ILE A 21 11.35 7.90 -9.58
CA ILE A 21 10.79 8.28 -8.28
C ILE A 21 9.69 9.32 -8.55
N SER A 22 8.43 8.90 -8.48
CA SER A 22 7.29 9.81 -8.55
C SER A 22 7.34 10.78 -7.37
N LYS A 23 7.22 12.10 -7.63
CA LYS A 23 7.27 13.18 -6.61
C LYS A 23 6.08 13.15 -5.63
N THR A 24 5.24 12.13 -5.71
CA THR A 24 4.06 11.92 -4.87
C THR A 24 4.42 11.08 -3.65
N ALA A 25 3.59 11.15 -2.61
CA ALA A 25 3.76 10.29 -1.44
C ALA A 25 3.62 8.80 -1.78
N GLU A 26 2.74 8.46 -2.71
CA GLU A 26 2.57 7.08 -3.21
C GLU A 26 3.86 6.60 -3.89
N GLY A 27 4.45 7.42 -4.76
CA GLY A 27 5.73 7.13 -5.39
C GLY A 27 6.87 6.89 -4.40
N TYR A 28 6.94 7.72 -3.36
CA TYR A 28 7.92 7.53 -2.29
C TYR A 28 7.70 6.21 -1.54
N ILE A 29 6.45 5.89 -1.18
CA ILE A 29 6.10 4.65 -0.49
C ILE A 29 6.50 3.43 -1.31
N LEU A 30 6.18 3.42 -2.60
CA LEU A 30 6.54 2.34 -3.52
C LEU A 30 8.05 2.18 -3.64
N ALA A 31 8.80 3.27 -3.87
CA ALA A 31 10.26 3.22 -3.96
C ALA A 31 10.93 2.75 -2.66
N SER A 32 10.37 3.11 -1.49
CA SER A 32 10.82 2.56 -0.21
C SER A 32 10.51 1.07 -0.08
N LEU A 33 9.33 0.64 -0.53
CA LEU A 33 8.91 -0.75 -0.49
C LEU A 33 9.76 -1.64 -1.43
N GLU A 34 10.10 -1.16 -2.64
CA GLU A 34 11.00 -1.85 -3.58
C GLU A 34 12.35 -2.19 -2.94
N LYS A 35 12.98 -1.21 -2.28
CA LYS A 35 14.28 -1.39 -1.60
C LYS A 35 14.22 -2.46 -0.51
N VAL A 36 13.09 -2.58 0.16
CA VAL A 36 12.87 -3.50 1.28
C VAL A 36 12.63 -4.91 0.79
N LEU A 37 11.84 -5.02 -0.28
CA LEU A 37 11.46 -6.32 -0.86
C LEU A 37 12.51 -6.84 -1.84
N GLY A 38 13.41 -5.98 -2.33
CA GLY A 38 14.34 -6.32 -3.40
C GLY A 38 13.60 -6.58 -4.72
N CYS A 39 12.59 -5.78 -5.02
CA CYS A 39 11.68 -5.95 -6.15
C CYS A 39 11.59 -4.65 -6.97
N SER A 40 10.87 -4.68 -8.10
CA SER A 40 10.67 -3.50 -8.95
C SER A 40 9.21 -3.41 -9.37
N PHE A 41 8.56 -2.29 -9.04
CA PHE A 41 7.18 -2.06 -9.37
C PHE A 41 7.05 -1.34 -10.71
N ASN A 42 6.21 -1.88 -11.57
CA ASN A 42 5.85 -1.24 -12.82
C ASN A 42 4.41 -0.74 -12.74
N ALA A 43 4.23 0.59 -12.76
CA ALA A 43 2.92 1.23 -12.72
C ALA A 43 2.07 0.93 -13.97
N ASP A 44 2.70 0.61 -15.10
CA ASP A 44 2.06 0.25 -16.37
C ASP A 44 1.91 -1.25 -16.55
N ALA A 45 2.37 -2.07 -15.60
CA ALA A 45 2.16 -3.50 -15.67
C ALA A 45 0.67 -3.82 -15.58
N VAL A 46 0.21 -4.61 -16.54
CA VAL A 46 -1.15 -5.15 -16.58
C VAL A 46 -1.13 -6.51 -15.92
N LEU A 47 -2.09 -6.75 -15.02
CA LEU A 47 -2.28 -8.07 -14.45
C LEU A 47 -2.59 -9.08 -15.56
N PRO A 48 -2.12 -10.34 -15.47
CA PRO A 48 -2.44 -11.38 -16.44
C PRO A 48 -3.89 -11.91 -16.31
N VAL A 49 -4.81 -11.06 -15.85
CA VAL A 49 -6.25 -11.33 -15.71
C VAL A 49 -7.02 -10.04 -15.98
N ASP A 50 -8.15 -10.15 -16.67
CA ASP A 50 -9.10 -9.05 -16.84
C ASP A 50 -10.23 -9.18 -15.81
N ILE A 51 -10.21 -8.29 -14.82
CA ILE A 51 -11.15 -8.29 -13.69
C ILE A 51 -11.65 -6.88 -13.34
N GLY A 52 -11.38 -5.89 -14.20
CA GLY A 52 -11.79 -4.50 -13.99
C GLY A 52 -11.17 -3.80 -12.76
N VAL A 53 -10.14 -4.40 -12.15
CA VAL A 53 -9.42 -3.83 -11.01
C VAL A 53 -7.97 -3.60 -11.41
N ARG A 54 -7.48 -2.37 -11.18
CA ARG A 54 -6.07 -2.01 -11.33
C ARG A 54 -5.46 -1.76 -9.94
N PRO A 55 -4.48 -2.56 -9.50
CA PRO A 55 -3.72 -2.26 -8.29
C PRO A 55 -2.81 -1.05 -8.52
N ASP A 56 -2.37 -0.41 -7.44
CA ASP A 56 -1.49 0.77 -7.51
C ASP A 56 -0.09 0.41 -8.05
N ALA A 57 0.38 -0.81 -7.77
CA ALA A 57 1.64 -1.33 -8.29
C ALA A 57 1.65 -2.86 -8.39
N VAL A 58 2.45 -3.36 -9.34
CA VAL A 58 2.65 -4.79 -9.59
C VAL A 58 4.12 -5.07 -9.88
N ASP A 59 4.60 -6.19 -9.36
CA ASP A 59 5.81 -6.87 -9.82
C ASP A 59 5.41 -8.27 -10.30
N LEU A 60 5.44 -8.50 -11.61
CA LEU A 60 5.03 -9.77 -12.22
C LEU A 60 6.04 -10.89 -11.98
N GLU A 61 7.32 -10.56 -11.86
CA GLU A 61 8.40 -11.54 -11.67
C GLU A 61 8.36 -12.10 -10.25
N ASN A 62 8.26 -11.21 -9.26
CA ASN A 62 8.16 -11.58 -7.85
C ASN A 62 6.72 -11.91 -7.41
N LYS A 63 5.74 -11.82 -8.32
CA LYS A 63 4.31 -12.04 -8.09
C LYS A 63 3.77 -11.21 -6.93
N ILE A 64 4.00 -9.90 -6.96
CA ILE A 64 3.58 -8.96 -5.92
C ILE A 64 2.54 -8.01 -6.49
N VAL A 65 1.44 -7.80 -5.75
CA VAL A 65 0.45 -6.76 -6.02
C VAL A 65 0.32 -5.85 -4.80
N VAL A 66 0.22 -4.54 -5.04
CA VAL A 66 0.28 -3.53 -3.98
C VAL A 66 -0.87 -2.53 -4.11
N GLU A 67 -1.48 -2.21 -2.97
CA GLU A 67 -2.33 -1.04 -2.77
C GLU A 67 -1.65 -0.08 -1.79
N VAL A 68 -1.71 1.23 -2.04
CA VAL A 68 -1.04 2.26 -1.26
C VAL A 68 -2.07 3.19 -0.60
N TYR A 69 -2.00 3.27 0.72
CA TYR A 69 -2.72 4.25 1.52
C TYR A 69 -1.75 5.34 1.98
N ALA A 70 -1.58 6.37 1.15
CA ALA A 70 -0.61 7.45 1.39
C ALA A 70 -1.08 8.54 2.37
N ARG A 71 -2.16 8.33 3.13
CA ARG A 71 -2.67 9.31 4.11
C ARG A 71 -2.08 9.11 5.50
N VAL A 72 -1.99 10.22 6.23
CA VAL A 72 -1.36 10.33 7.53
C VAL A 72 -2.41 10.58 8.61
N GLY A 73 -2.25 9.88 9.73
CA GLY A 73 -3.13 9.96 10.90
C GLY A 73 -4.25 8.92 10.87
N GLU A 74 -5.15 9.03 11.84
CA GLU A 74 -6.25 8.08 12.02
C GLU A 74 -7.22 8.04 10.83
N VAL A 75 -7.69 6.83 10.50
CA VAL A 75 -8.70 6.60 9.47
C VAL A 75 -10.09 6.97 10.00
N LYS A 76 -10.83 7.82 9.26
CA LYS A 76 -12.18 8.28 9.64
C LYS A 76 -13.12 8.33 8.43
N GLY A 77 -14.42 8.11 8.68
CA GLY A 77 -15.49 8.25 7.69
C GLY A 77 -15.24 7.47 6.40
N GLY A 78 -15.34 8.15 5.26
CA GLY A 78 -15.13 7.59 3.91
C GLY A 78 -13.81 6.83 3.73
N GLN A 79 -12.77 7.14 4.52
CA GLN A 79 -11.47 6.46 4.41
C GLN A 79 -11.52 5.00 4.87
N LEU A 80 -12.46 4.67 5.77
CA LEU A 80 -12.70 3.28 6.17
C LEU A 80 -13.18 2.46 4.98
N HIS A 81 -14.03 3.05 4.14
CA HIS A 81 -14.55 2.39 2.93
C HIS A 81 -13.45 2.20 1.88
N LYS A 82 -12.52 3.15 1.75
CA LYS A 82 -11.34 2.98 0.88
C LYS A 82 -10.53 1.74 1.29
N ILE A 83 -10.11 1.65 2.56
CA ILE A 83 -9.31 0.50 3.03
C ILE A 83 -10.05 -0.83 2.87
N LYS A 84 -11.36 -0.86 3.16
CA LYS A 84 -12.19 -2.05 2.92
C LYS A 84 -12.20 -2.45 1.44
N GLY A 85 -12.36 -1.46 0.55
CA GLY A 85 -12.30 -1.65 -0.90
C GLY A 85 -10.96 -2.22 -1.34
N ASP A 86 -9.86 -1.68 -0.84
CA ASP A 86 -8.50 -2.15 -1.15
C ASP A 86 -8.27 -3.60 -0.70
N VAL A 87 -8.76 -3.98 0.49
CA VAL A 87 -8.75 -5.39 0.95
C VAL A 87 -9.53 -6.30 0.02
N LEU A 88 -10.73 -5.90 -0.39
CA LEU A 88 -11.57 -6.69 -1.30
C LEU A 88 -10.97 -6.78 -2.71
N LYS A 89 -10.36 -5.70 -3.21
CA LYS A 89 -9.63 -5.67 -4.48
C LYS A 89 -8.49 -6.69 -4.47
N LEU A 90 -7.64 -6.65 -3.45
CA LEU A 90 -6.53 -7.59 -3.29
C LEU A 90 -7.00 -9.05 -3.18
N ALA A 91 -8.09 -9.31 -2.43
CA ALA A 91 -8.67 -10.64 -2.32
C ALA A 91 -9.23 -11.16 -3.66
N LEU A 92 -9.89 -10.29 -4.44
CA LEU A 92 -10.39 -10.65 -5.77
C LEU A 92 -9.23 -10.92 -6.74
N ILE A 93 -8.19 -10.08 -6.74
CA ILE A 93 -6.99 -10.26 -7.54
C ILE A 93 -6.35 -11.62 -7.23
N ASP A 94 -6.12 -11.93 -5.96
CA ASP A 94 -5.54 -13.20 -5.51
C ASP A 94 -6.34 -14.41 -6.01
N LYS A 95 -7.67 -14.37 -5.82
CA LYS A 95 -8.56 -15.44 -6.27
C LYS A 95 -8.50 -15.67 -7.78
N ARG A 96 -8.20 -14.64 -8.57
CA ARG A 96 -8.20 -14.70 -10.03
C ARG A 96 -6.82 -15.04 -10.61
N LEU A 97 -5.76 -14.58 -9.96
CA LEU A 97 -4.38 -14.91 -10.32
C LEU A 97 -3.95 -16.31 -9.88
N GLY A 98 -4.59 -16.85 -8.84
CA GLY A 98 -4.25 -18.15 -8.26
C GLY A 98 -3.13 -18.05 -7.21
N PRO A 99 -2.66 -19.19 -6.68
CA PRO A 99 -1.76 -19.21 -5.54
C PRO A 99 -0.36 -18.66 -5.86
N GLY A 100 0.33 -18.19 -4.82
CA GLY A 100 1.73 -17.76 -4.88
C GLY A 100 1.92 -16.27 -5.13
N TRP A 101 0.85 -15.48 -5.20
CA TRP A 101 0.92 -14.03 -5.23
C TRP A 101 0.95 -13.44 -3.83
N ARG A 102 1.82 -12.45 -3.63
CA ARG A 102 1.88 -11.64 -2.42
C ARG A 102 0.99 -10.43 -2.59
N LYS A 103 0.12 -10.19 -1.61
CA LYS A 103 -0.81 -9.06 -1.61
C LYS A 103 -0.39 -8.12 -0.52
N ILE A 104 -0.03 -6.91 -0.89
CA ILE A 104 0.52 -5.94 0.04
C ILE A 104 -0.41 -4.73 0.09
N ILE A 105 -0.69 -4.26 1.30
CA ILE A 105 -1.22 -2.92 1.51
C ILE A 105 -0.17 -2.11 2.29
N CYS A 106 0.18 -0.95 1.76
CA CYS A 106 1.23 -0.11 2.31
C CYS A 106 0.68 1.21 2.84
N PHE A 107 0.99 1.55 4.09
CA PHE A 107 0.50 2.76 4.75
C PHE A 107 1.62 3.76 4.96
N ALA A 108 1.30 5.06 4.84
CA ALA A 108 2.20 6.15 5.22
C ALA A 108 2.30 6.40 6.74
N SER A 109 1.39 5.81 7.53
CA SER A 109 1.21 6.12 8.95
C SER A 109 0.80 4.89 9.74
N ASP A 110 1.43 4.71 10.91
CA ASP A 110 1.11 3.63 11.84
C ASP A 110 -0.32 3.78 12.40
N GLU A 111 -0.77 5.01 12.64
CA GLU A 111 -2.15 5.30 13.07
C GLU A 111 -3.17 4.77 12.06
N ALA A 112 -2.89 4.93 10.76
CA ALA A 112 -3.77 4.40 9.73
C ALA A 112 -3.73 2.86 9.70
N ALA A 113 -2.52 2.29 9.78
CA ALA A 113 -2.32 0.84 9.76
C ALA A 113 -2.96 0.12 10.96
N LYS A 114 -3.16 0.79 12.10
CA LYS A 114 -3.86 0.20 13.27
C LYS A 114 -5.26 -0.32 12.90
N TYR A 115 -5.95 0.31 11.95
CA TYR A 115 -7.30 -0.10 11.56
C TYR A 115 -7.34 -1.53 11.01
N ILE A 116 -6.37 -1.88 10.16
CA ILE A 116 -6.25 -3.20 9.53
C ILE A 116 -5.43 -4.19 10.37
N LYS A 117 -4.63 -3.70 11.33
CA LYS A 117 -3.86 -4.54 12.26
C LYS A 117 -4.65 -4.95 13.51
N GLY A 118 -5.79 -4.31 13.78
CA GLY A 118 -6.58 -4.53 14.99
C GLY A 118 -7.42 -5.81 15.00
N LYS A 119 -8.56 -5.73 15.70
CA LYS A 119 -9.55 -6.82 15.87
C LYS A 119 -10.85 -6.58 15.09
N SER A 120 -10.83 -5.64 14.13
CA SER A 120 -11.98 -5.38 13.28
C SER A 120 -12.19 -6.54 12.30
N TRP A 121 -13.40 -6.70 11.75
CA TRP A 121 -13.63 -7.68 10.69
C TRP A 121 -12.70 -7.46 9.48
N VAL A 122 -12.30 -6.21 9.20
CA VAL A 122 -11.36 -5.89 8.12
C VAL A 122 -9.98 -6.45 8.42
N ALA A 123 -9.56 -6.38 9.68
CA ALA A 123 -8.30 -6.96 10.12
C ALA A 123 -8.32 -8.49 10.04
N GLU A 124 -9.44 -9.13 10.37
CA GLU A 124 -9.63 -10.57 10.16
C GLU A 124 -9.63 -10.92 8.66
N ALA A 125 -10.34 -10.16 7.83
CA ALA A 125 -10.35 -10.37 6.38
C ALA A 125 -8.94 -10.24 5.78
N ALA A 126 -8.16 -9.24 6.19
CA ALA A 126 -6.77 -9.11 5.75
C ALA A 126 -5.91 -10.32 6.16
N ARG A 127 -6.12 -10.87 7.36
CA ARG A 127 -5.45 -12.11 7.80
C ARG A 127 -5.88 -13.31 6.98
N GLU A 128 -7.19 -13.51 6.80
CA GLU A 128 -7.78 -14.62 6.07
C GLU A 128 -7.30 -14.65 4.61
N PHE A 129 -7.27 -13.48 3.96
CA PHE A 129 -6.78 -13.35 2.60
C PHE A 129 -5.25 -13.27 2.49
N ASN A 130 -4.51 -13.45 3.59
CA ASN A 130 -3.05 -13.37 3.63
C ASN A 130 -2.50 -12.06 3.02
N ILE A 131 -3.13 -10.93 3.36
CA ILE A 131 -2.68 -9.59 2.97
C ILE A 131 -1.59 -9.12 3.94
N GLU A 132 -0.43 -8.83 3.39
CA GLU A 132 0.72 -8.29 4.12
C GLU A 132 0.54 -6.78 4.32
N VAL A 133 0.80 -6.31 5.54
CA VAL A 133 0.66 -4.89 5.89
C VAL A 133 2.03 -4.28 6.13
N TYR A 134 2.39 -3.30 5.31
CA TYR A 134 3.61 -2.51 5.46
C TYR A 134 3.29 -1.09 5.89
N VAL A 135 4.22 -0.50 6.65
CA VAL A 135 4.18 0.93 7.00
C VAL A 135 5.49 1.54 6.57
N VAL A 136 5.43 2.55 5.72
CA VAL A 136 6.58 3.33 5.29
C VAL A 136 6.52 4.69 5.94
N GLU A 137 7.56 5.02 6.68
CA GLU A 137 7.73 6.36 7.23
C GLU A 137 8.12 7.34 6.12
N LEU A 138 7.28 8.35 5.90
CA LEU A 138 7.58 9.43 4.96
C LEU A 138 8.57 10.42 5.59
N PRO A 139 9.56 10.93 4.82
CA PRO A 139 10.38 12.06 5.25
C PRO A 139 9.50 13.24 5.63
N VAL A 140 9.94 14.03 6.60
CA VAL A 140 9.18 15.18 7.14
C VAL A 140 8.66 16.09 6.03
N GLU A 141 9.45 16.36 4.99
CA GLU A 141 9.02 17.18 3.85
C GLU A 141 7.81 16.57 3.11
N GLN A 142 7.85 15.26 2.83
CA GLN A 142 6.77 14.55 2.16
C GLN A 142 5.54 14.41 3.06
N MET A 143 5.77 14.12 4.34
CA MET A 143 4.74 14.09 5.38
C MET A 143 3.96 15.42 5.42
N ASN A 144 4.68 16.55 5.44
CA ASN A 144 4.09 17.89 5.45
C ASN A 144 3.28 18.18 4.18
N LYS A 145 3.75 17.75 3.01
CA LYS A 145 3.02 17.87 1.73
C LYS A 145 1.70 17.08 1.78
N VAL A 146 1.73 15.84 2.28
CA VAL A 146 0.54 15.00 2.44
C VAL A 146 -0.47 15.64 3.39
N ILE A 147 -0.02 16.07 4.57
CA ILE A 147 -0.88 16.73 5.56
C ILE A 147 -1.53 17.99 4.95
N SER A 148 -0.73 18.83 4.29
CA SER A 148 -1.24 20.04 3.62
C SER A 148 -2.29 19.71 2.55
N ALA A 149 -2.07 18.66 1.76
CA ALA A 149 -3.05 18.19 0.77
C ALA A 149 -4.34 17.66 1.42
N GLN A 150 -4.23 16.89 2.50
CA GLN A 150 -5.39 16.40 3.26
C GLN A 150 -6.23 17.54 3.83
N HIS A 151 -5.62 18.63 4.30
CA HIS A 151 -6.36 19.81 4.77
C HIS A 151 -7.15 20.50 3.65
N ARG A 152 -6.56 20.66 2.46
CA ARG A 152 -7.28 21.20 1.29
C ARG A 152 -8.49 20.34 0.90
N GLN A 153 -8.34 19.02 0.94
CA GLN A 153 -9.41 18.08 0.59
C GLN A 153 -10.55 18.01 1.62
N ARG A 154 -10.31 18.41 2.88
CA ARG A 154 -11.38 18.53 3.88
C ARG A 154 -12.31 19.73 3.64
N MET A 155 -11.90 20.72 2.83
CA MET A 155 -12.62 21.99 2.66
C MET A 155 -13.56 22.05 1.44
N VAL A 156 -13.95 20.92 0.86
CA VAL A 156 -14.88 20.89 -0.29
C VAL A 156 -16.03 19.93 -0.02
N ASN A 157 -17.09 20.45 0.60
CA ASN A 157 -18.46 20.04 0.29
C ASN A 157 -19.12 21.25 -0.40
N PRO A 158 -19.36 21.23 -1.72
CA PRO A 158 -20.36 22.11 -2.28
C PRO A 158 -21.72 21.72 -1.70
N SER A 159 -22.47 22.73 -1.26
CA SER A 159 -23.87 22.60 -0.84
C SER A 159 -24.77 22.32 -2.02
#